data_AF-A0A9D4HLT8-F1
#
_entry.id   AF-A0A9D4HLT8-F1
#
_cell.length_a   1.000
_cell.length_b   1.000
_cell.length_c   1.000
_cell.angle_alpha   90.00
_cell.angle_beta   90.00
_cell.angle_gamma   90.00
#
_symmetry.space_group_name_H-M   'P 1'
#
loop_
_entity.id
_entity.type
_entity.pdbx_description
1 polymer ?
#
loop_
_entity_poly.entity_id
_entity_poly.type
_entity_poly.pdbx_seq_one_letter_code
_entity_poly.pdbx_strand_id
1 'polypeptide(L)' 'MGNPLICDCQLRWLIEKVHASQSNFTVWYAKCSEPAHLQGRNLVNVPQADLTCSKQANGMFIVVTLK' A
#
# COMPACT_ATOMS: atom_id res chain seq x y z
N MET A 1 -2.11 15.04 9.30
CA MET A 1 -0.95 14.63 8.49
C MET A 1 -1.00 13.12 8.36
N GLY A 2 -1.20 12.60 7.14
CA GLY A 2 -1.28 11.16 6.89
C GLY A 2 0.11 10.60 6.55
N ASN A 3 0.34 9.33 6.84
CA ASN A 3 1.54 8.62 6.43
C ASN A 3 1.42 8.31 4.93
N PRO A 4 2.25 8.89 4.04
CA PRO A 4 2.13 8.66 2.60
C PRO A 4 2.47 7.20 2.30
N LEU A 5 1.51 6.46 1.73
CA LEU A 5 1.69 5.06 1.38
C LEU A 5 2.31 4.93 -0.01
N ILE A 6 3.46 4.29 -0.09
CA ILE A 6 4.11 3.94 -1.35
C ILE A 6 3.68 2.52 -1.70
N CYS A 7 2.81 2.40 -2.71
CA CYS A 7 2.25 1.13 -3.16
C CYS A 7 3.11 0.53 -4.26
N ASP A 8 4.33 0.14 -3.90
CA ASP A 8 5.29 -0.50 -4.80
C ASP A 8 5.44 -2.00 -4.51
N CYS A 9 6.43 -2.65 -5.12
CA CYS A 9 6.66 -4.07 -4.92
C CYS A 9 7.00 -4.47 -3.47
N GLN A 10 7.48 -3.53 -2.63
CA GLN A 10 7.73 -3.76 -1.21
C GLN A 10 6.44 -3.80 -0.40
N LEU A 11 5.36 -3.18 -0.88
CA LEU A 11 4.04 -3.23 -0.23
C LEU A 11 3.22 -4.49 -0.58
N ARG A 12 3.76 -5.36 -1.44
CA ARG A 12 3.07 -6.58 -1.90
C ARG A 12 2.61 -7.49 -0.76
N TRP A 13 3.43 -7.71 0.25
CA TRP A 13 3.06 -8.55 1.39
C TRP A 13 1.86 -7.98 2.15
N LEU A 14 1.76 -6.64 2.26
CA LEU A 14 0.65 -5.99 2.94
C LEU A 14 -0.61 -6.12 2.09
N ILE A 15 -0.53 -5.82 0.79
CA ILE A 15 -1.66 -5.94 -0.14
C ILE A 15 -2.21 -7.37 -0.18
N GLU A 16 -1.34 -8.38 -0.26
CA GLU A 16 -1.74 -9.80 -0.17
C GLU A 16 -2.48 -10.10 1.14
N LYS A 17 -1.98 -9.59 2.27
CA LYS A 17 -2.65 -9.76 3.57
C LYS A 17 -3.99 -9.02 3.65
N VAL A 18 -4.08 -7.83 3.06
CA VAL A 18 -5.30 -7.02 3.02
C VAL A 18 -6.38 -7.69 2.17
N HIS A 19 -6.00 -8.30 1.05
CA HIS A 19 -6.92 -9.06 0.20
C HIS A 19 -7.33 -10.40 0.82
N ALA A 20 -6.42 -11.06 1.54
CA ALA A 20 -6.68 -12.36 2.17
C ALA A 20 -7.44 -12.26 3.51
N SER A 21 -7.38 -11.13 4.19
CA SER A 21 -8.01 -10.92 5.51
C SER A 21 -9.25 -10.05 5.38
N GLN A 22 -10.20 -10.19 6.31
CA GLN A 22 -11.19 -9.14 6.58
C GLN A 22 -10.44 -7.95 7.19
N SER A 23 -9.82 -7.14 6.34
CA SER A 23 -8.98 -6.02 6.74
C SER A 23 -9.83 -5.00 7.51
N ASN A 24 -9.28 -4.47 8.62
CA ASN A 24 -9.97 -3.52 9.47
C ASN A 24 -10.35 -2.24 8.70
N PHE A 25 -11.44 -1.58 9.10
CA PHE A 25 -11.97 -0.36 8.46
C PHE A 25 -10.89 0.65 8.07
N THR A 26 -9.88 0.88 8.93
CA THR A 26 -8.75 1.78 8.65
C THR A 26 -7.99 1.45 7.36
N VAL A 27 -7.81 0.18 7.04
CA VAL A 27 -7.12 -0.30 5.83
C VAL A 27 -7.97 -0.05 4.58
N TRP A 28 -9.30 -0.11 4.69
CA TRP A 28 -10.20 0.17 3.56
C TRP A 28 -10.11 1.61 3.06
N TYR A 29 -9.83 2.57 3.95
CA TYR A 29 -9.65 3.99 3.60
C TYR A 29 -8.19 4.39 3.38
N ALA A 30 -7.24 3.48 3.60
CA ALA A 30 -5.84 3.74 3.35
C ALA A 30 -5.61 3.90 1.85
N LYS A 31 -5.03 5.04 1.44
CA LYS A 31 -4.80 5.38 0.03
C LYS A 31 -3.32 5.48 -0.30
N CYS A 32 -2.95 4.97 -1.47
CA CYS A 32 -1.62 5.15 -2.04
C CYS A 32 -1.38 6.64 -2.30
N SER A 33 -0.22 7.14 -1.90
CA SER A 33 0.28 8.47 -2.26
C SER A 33 1.21 8.39 -3.46
N GLU A 34 1.90 7.26 -3.62
CA GLU A 34 2.78 6.94 -4.73
C GLU A 34 2.66 5.45 -5.06
N PRO A 35 3.11 5.00 -6.24
CA PRO A 35 3.54 5.79 -7.40
C PRO A 35 2.39 6.57 -8.05
N ALA A 36 2.68 7.51 -8.96
CA ALA A 36 1.69 8.39 -9.59
C ALA A 36 0.50 7.64 -10.24
N HIS A 37 0.73 6.46 -10.81
CA HIS A 37 -0.35 5.65 -11.41
C HIS A 37 -1.26 4.96 -10.39
N LEU A 38 -0.84 4.88 -9.11
CA LEU A 38 -1.64 4.34 -8.01
C LEU A 38 -2.10 5.42 -7.03
N GLN A 39 -1.65 6.67 -7.19
CA GLN A 39 -2.01 7.77 -6.31
C GLN A 39 -3.53 7.91 -6.15
N GLY A 40 -4.00 7.97 -4.91
CA GLY A 40 -5.41 8.06 -4.53
C GLY A 40 -6.18 6.73 -4.55
N ARG A 41 -5.61 5.63 -5.03
CA ARG A 41 -6.25 4.30 -4.93
C ARG A 41 -6.24 3.79 -3.49
N ASN A 42 -7.34 3.16 -3.09
CA ASN A 42 -7.41 2.45 -1.81
C ASN A 42 -6.56 1.18 -1.87
N LEU A 43 -5.88 0.82 -0.78
CA LEU A 43 -5.06 -0.40 -0.68
C LEU A 43 -5.83 -1.66 -1.10
N VAL A 44 -7.11 -1.78 -0.73
CA VAL A 44 -7.99 -2.90 -1.08
C VAL A 44 -8.25 -3.06 -2.59
N ASN A 45 -7.97 -2.00 -3.38
CA ASN A 45 -8.24 -1.95 -4.82
C ASN A 45 -6.95 -1.89 -5.65
N VAL A 46 -5.78 -2.11 -5.05
CA VAL A 46 -4.50 -2.11 -5.78
C VAL A 46 -4.25 -3.52 -6.32
N PRO A 47 -4.21 -3.71 -7.66
CA PRO A 47 -3.83 -4.99 -8.22
C PRO A 47 -2.39 -5.32 -7.88
N GLN A 48 -2.13 -6.56 -7.48
CA GLN A 48 -0.77 -7.02 -7.17
C GLN A 48 0.21 -6.88 -8.35
N ALA A 49 -0.30 -6.95 -9.59
CA ALA A 49 0.49 -6.73 -10.80
C ALA A 49 0.98 -5.28 -10.96
N ASP A 50 0.26 -4.30 -10.40
CA ASP A 50 0.63 -2.88 -10.50
C ASP A 50 1.71 -2.49 -9.46
N LEU A 51 1.98 -3.38 -8.49
CA LEU A 51 3.03 -3.24 -7.48
C LEU A 51 4.40 -3.56 -8.07
N THR A 52 4.91 -2.61 -8.83
CA THR A 52 6.23 -2.68 -9.48
C THR A 52 7.23 -1.81 -8.73
N CYS A 53 8.48 -2.27 -8.64
CA CYS A 53 9.57 -1.45 -8.11
C CYS A 53 10.29 -0.75 -9.25
N SER A 54 10.10 0.57 -9.37
CA SER A 54 11.04 1.42 -10.09
C SER A 54 12.27 1.62 -9.21
N LYS A 55 13.45 1.86 -9.78
CA LYS A 55 14.75 1.98 -9.07
C LYS A 55 14.85 3.15 -8.06
N GLN A 56 13.75 3.69 -7.55
CA GLN A 56 13.75 4.85 -6.67
C GLN A 56 12.57 4.81 -5.69
N ALA A 57 12.82 4.19 -4.54
CA ALA A 57 12.23 4.56 -3.25
C ALA A 57 13.12 3.94 -2.17
N ASN A 58 13.87 4.79 -1.47
CA ASN A 58 14.62 4.38 -0.28
C ASN A 58 13.63 3.78 0.72
N GLY A 59 13.87 2.53 1.12
CA GLY A 59 12.98 1.75 1.97
C GLY A 59 12.59 2.49 3.24
N MET A 60 11.36 2.99 3.28
CA MET A 60 10.66 3.32 4.51
C MET A 60 9.96 2.03 4.95
N PHE A 61 10.42 1.42 6.05
CA PHE A 61 9.64 0.38 6.71
C PHE A 61 8.30 1.00 7.11
N ILE A 62 7.23 0.70 6.37
CA ILE A 62 5.89 1.07 6.82
C ILE A 62 5.60 0.20 8.04
N VAL A 63 5.90 0.72 9.23
CA VAL A 63 5.30 0.25 10.48
C VAL A 63 3.84 0.64 10.40
N VAL A 64 3.05 -0.13 9.65
CA VAL A 64 1.60 -0.12 9.83
C VAL A 64 1.42 -0.80 11.18
N THR A 65 1.32 -0.01 12.24
CA THR A 65 0.90 -0.53 13.54
C THR A 65 -0.56 -0.97 13.39
N LEU A 66 -0.75 -2.19 12.89
CA LEU A 66 -1.99 -2.93 13.01
C LEU A 66 -2.09 -3.26 14.50
N LYS A 67 -2.75 -2.39 15.26
CA LYS A 67 -3.09 -2.70 16.65
C LYS A 67 -4.16 -3.77 16.69
#